data_AF-A0A926I975-F1
#
_entry.id   AF-A0A926I975-F1
#
_cell.length_a   1.000
_cell.length_b   1.000
_cell.length_c   1.000
_cell.angle_alpha   90.00
_cell.angle_beta   90.00
_cell.angle_gamma   90.00
#
_symmetry.space_group_name_H-M   'P 1'
#
loop_
_entity.id
_entity.type
_entity.pdbx_description
1 polymer ?
#
loop_
_entity_poly.entity_id
_entity_poly.type
_entity_poly.pdbx_seq_one_letter_code
_entity_poly.pdbx_strand_id
1 'polypeptide(L)'
;MKTRKIPLRKCTGCGEMKDKREMVRIVRDSEGNYSLDFTGKKPGRGAYICKQIECLNQAEKNKGLERSFKTNVGKEIYNDLRNEFKANE
;
A
#
# COMPACT_ATOMS: atom_id res chain seq x y z
N MET A 1 17.07 -27.05 -1.14
CA MET A 1 16.88 -25.58 -1.17
C MET A 1 16.28 -25.13 0.15
N LYS A 2 16.81 -24.08 0.79
CA LYS A 2 16.27 -23.56 2.06
C LYS A 2 15.00 -22.76 1.76
N THR A 3 13.82 -23.25 2.18
CA THR A 3 12.54 -22.57 2.00
C THR A 3 12.58 -21.23 2.73
N ARG A 4 12.67 -20.12 1.99
CA ARG A 4 12.69 -18.78 2.58
C ARG A 4 11.30 -18.50 3.15
N LYS A 5 11.22 -18.22 4.46
CA LYS A 5 9.97 -17.80 5.10
C LYS A 5 9.45 -16.53 4.41
N ILE A 6 8.18 -16.54 4.03
CA ILE A 6 7.52 -15.36 3.47
C ILE A 6 7.33 -14.38 4.64
N PRO A 7 7.82 -13.14 4.55
CA PRO A 7 7.60 -12.18 5.61
C PRO A 7 6.14 -11.78 5.69
N LEU A 8 5.60 -11.72 6.91
CA LEU A 8 4.31 -11.10 7.17
C LEU A 8 4.44 -9.57 7.13
N ARG A 9 3.37 -8.89 6.71
CA ARG A 9 3.27 -7.43 6.64
C ARG A 9 1.93 -6.99 7.21
N LYS A 10 1.94 -5.85 7.89
CA LYS A 10 0.73 -5.24 8.44
C LYS A 10 0.05 -4.41 7.35
N CYS A 11 -1.24 -4.64 7.12
CA CYS A 11 -2.04 -3.80 6.23
C CYS A 11 -2.28 -2.42 6.84
N THR A 12 -2.11 -1.35 6.07
CA THR A 12 -2.42 0.02 6.49
C THR A 12 -3.91 0.30 6.64
N GLY A 13 -4.76 -0.47 5.95
CA GLY A 13 -6.22 -0.39 6.06
C GLY A 13 -6.75 -1.14 7.27
N CYS A 14 -6.80 -2.48 7.18
CA CYS A 14 -7.40 -3.32 8.21
C CYS A 14 -6.51 -3.59 9.43
N GLY A 15 -5.21 -3.32 9.36
CA GLY A 15 -4.28 -3.56 10.47
C GLY A 15 -3.88 -5.03 10.70
N GLU A 16 -4.40 -5.97 9.92
CA GLU A 16 -4.05 -7.39 10.01
C GLU A 16 -2.66 -7.69 9.44
N MET A 17 -2.02 -8.74 9.96
CA MET A 17 -0.79 -9.29 9.42
C MET A 17 -1.12 -10.29 8.32
N LYS A 18 -0.60 -10.09 7.10
CA LYS A 18 -0.80 -10.97 5.94
C LYS A 18 0.51 -11.30 5.25
N ASP A 19 0.49 -12.34 4.43
CA ASP A 19 1.65 -12.73 3.64
C ASP A 19 1.99 -11.63 2.63
N LYS A 20 3.28 -11.27 2.56
CA LYS A 20 3.77 -10.24 1.61
C LYS A 20 3.29 -10.48 0.17
N ARG A 21 3.09 -11.73 -0.24
CA ARG A 21 2.70 -12.10 -1.61
C ARG A 21 1.25 -11.76 -1.96
N GLU A 22 0.38 -11.64 -0.95
CA GLU A 22 -1.05 -11.36 -1.12
C GLU A 22 -1.37 -9.86 -1.00
N MET A 23 -0.33 -9.04 -0.85
CA MET A 23 -0.45 -7.62 -0.59
C MET A 23 0.14 -6.80 -1.72
N VAL A 24 -0.44 -5.63 -1.93
CA VAL A 24 0.08 -4.60 -2.83
C VAL A 24 0.88 -3.61 -2.00
N ARG A 25 2.02 -3.16 -2.52
CA ARG A 25 2.81 -2.10 -1.91
C ARG A 25 2.41 -0.77 -2.53
N ILE A 26 2.05 0.22 -1.72
CA ILE A 26 1.94 1.63 -2.14
C ILE A 26 3.30 2.25 -1.89
N VAL A 27 3.84 2.96 -2.89
CA VAL A 27 5.16 3.59 -2.82
C VAL A 27 5.04 5.09 -2.96
N ARG A 28 5.73 5.81 -2.07
CA ARG A 28 5.98 7.25 -2.19
C ARG A 28 7.41 7.46 -2.65
N ASP A 29 7.59 8.08 -3.82
CA ASP A 29 8.90 8.42 -4.35
C ASP A 29 9.52 9.66 -3.67
N SER A 30 10.70 10.08 -4.12
CA SER A 30 11.39 11.27 -3.62
C SER A 30 10.72 12.59 -3.99
N GLU A 31 9.93 12.61 -5.07
CA GLU A 31 9.18 13.78 -5.53
C GLU A 31 7.85 13.93 -4.76
N GLY A 32 7.43 12.87 -4.07
CA GLY A 32 6.21 12.84 -3.27
C GLY A 32 5.02 12.21 -4.00
N ASN A 33 5.22 11.62 -5.18
CA ASN A 33 4.18 10.93 -5.92
C ASN A 33 3.92 9.55 -5.31
N TYR A 34 2.66 9.10 -5.42
CA TYR A 34 2.23 7.81 -4.92
C TYR A 34 1.85 6.90 -6.09
N SER A 35 2.21 5.62 -6.01
CA SER A 35 1.75 4.62 -6.98
C SER A 35 1.69 3.22 -6.38
N LEU A 36 0.94 2.32 -7.03
CA LEU A 36 0.95 0.90 -6.71
C LEU A 36 2.22 0.21 -7.24
N ASP A 37 2.77 -0.69 -6.44
CA ASP A 37 3.95 -1.50 -6.71
C ASP A 37 3.64 -2.98 -6.45
N PHE A 38 3.24 -3.68 -7.50
CA PHE A 38 3.03 -5.13 -7.47
C PHE A 38 4.35 -5.92 -7.48
N THR A 39 5.44 -5.30 -7.94
CA THR A 39 6.75 -5.95 -8.05
C THR A 39 7.53 -5.93 -6.74
N GLY A 40 7.24 -4.96 -5.87
CA GLY A 40 7.99 -4.67 -4.65
C GLY A 40 9.38 -4.09 -4.90
N LYS A 41 9.66 -3.57 -6.11
CA LYS A 41 10.98 -3.09 -6.55
C LYS A 41 11.05 -1.57 -6.74
N LYS A 42 9.91 -0.85 -6.75
CA LYS A 42 9.92 0.60 -6.99
C LYS A 42 10.70 1.33 -5.89
N PRO A 43 11.55 2.31 -6.22
CA PRO A 43 12.32 3.06 -5.23
C PRO A 43 11.39 3.95 -4.39
N GLY A 44 11.79 4.21 -3.14
CA GLY A 44 11.04 5.07 -2.23
C GLY A 44 10.47 4.35 -1.01
N ARG A 45 9.74 5.11 -0.19
CA ARG A 45 9.13 4.60 1.04
C ARG A 45 7.91 3.77 0.68
N GLY A 46 7.76 2.60 1.28
CA GLY A 46 6.66 1.67 0.96
C GLY A 46 5.75 1.39 2.14
N ALA A 47 4.46 1.26 1.87
CA ALA A 47 3.45 0.79 2.82
C ALA A 47 2.66 -0.36 2.17
N TYR A 48 2.31 -1.39 2.94
CA TYR A 48 1.58 -2.55 2.40
C TYR A 48 0.08 -2.42 2.68
N ILE A 49 -0.72 -2.77 1.68
CA ILE A 49 -2.17 -2.80 1.76
C ILE A 49 -2.69 -4.09 1.11
N CYS A 50 -3.82 -4.60 1.59
CA CYS A 50 -4.48 -5.74 0.95
C CYS A 50 -4.83 -5.40 -0.50
N LYS A 51 -4.89 -6.40 -1.40
CA LYS A 51 -5.36 -6.24 -2.78
C LYS A 51 -6.90 -6.10 -2.85
N GLN A 52 -7.47 -5.20 -2.04
CA GLN A 52 -8.90 -4.97 -1.94
C GLN A 52 -9.17 -3.49 -1.69
N ILE A 53 -10.17 -2.94 -2.37
CA ILE A 53 -10.50 -1.51 -2.30
C ILE A 53 -10.99 -1.10 -0.91
N GLU A 54 -11.61 -2.01 -0.15
CA GLU A 54 -12.07 -1.72 1.21
C GLU A 54 -10.92 -1.33 2.12
N CYS A 55 -9.75 -1.95 1.97
CA CYS A 55 -8.57 -1.62 2.75
C CYS A 55 -8.05 -0.22 2.41
N LEU A 56 -8.15 0.23 1.15
CA LEU A 56 -7.80 1.61 0.79
C LEU A 56 -8.77 2.62 1.41
N ASN A 57 -10.07 2.32 1.39
CA ASN A 57 -11.08 3.15 2.04
C ASN A 57 -10.91 3.22 3.56
N GLN A 58 -10.54 2.10 4.19
CA GLN A 58 -10.19 2.09 5.62
C GLN A 58 -8.92 2.89 5.90
N ALA A 59 -7.91 2.79 5.03
CA ALA A 59 -6.65 3.53 5.15
C ALA A 59 -6.89 5.05 5.09
N GLU A 60 -7.80 5.52 4.24
CA GLU A 60 -8.20 6.95 4.21
C GLU A 60 -8.86 7.37 5.52
N LYS A 61 -9.84 6.59 6.00
CA LYS A 61 -10.57 6.91 7.23
C LYS A 61 -9.67 6.93 8.47
N ASN A 62 -8.74 5.97 8.55
CA ASN A 62 -7.85 5.83 9.70
C ASN A 62 -6.53 6.60 9.54
N LYS A 63 -6.31 7.30 8.43
CA LYS A 63 -5.05 7.99 8.08
C LYS A 63 -3.83 7.06 8.07
N GLY A 64 -4.02 5.83 7.59
CA GLY A 64 -3.05 4.75 7.65
C GLY A 64 -1.85 4.97 6.73
N LEU A 65 -2.06 5.58 5.56
CA LEU A 65 -0.99 5.97 4.65
C LEU A 65 -0.20 7.14 5.22
N GLU A 66 -0.86 8.12 5.83
CA GLU A 66 -0.24 9.29 6.42
C GLU A 66 0.72 8.91 7.54
N ARG A 67 0.31 8.01 8.43
CA ARG A 67 1.18 7.43 9.47
C ARG A 67 2.36 6.68 8.84
N SER A 68 2.10 5.91 7.79
CA SER A 68 3.10 5.09 7.13
C SER A 68 4.14 5.94 6.40
N PHE A 69 3.75 7.05 5.76
CA PHE A 69 4.61 7.92 4.97
C PHE A 69 5.09 9.17 5.72
N LYS A 70 4.60 9.39 6.95
CA LYS A 70 4.89 10.56 7.79
C LYS A 70 4.58 11.89 7.09
N THR A 71 3.50 11.92 6.32
CA THR A 71 3.06 13.12 5.57
C THR A 71 1.54 13.09 5.42
N ASN A 72 0.94 14.24 5.14
CA ASN A 72 -0.45 14.29 4.73
C ASN A 72 -0.61 13.66 3.34
N VAL A 73 -1.68 12.88 3.15
CA VAL A 73 -2.04 12.24 1.88
C VAL A 73 -3.40 12.81 1.49
N GLY A 74 -3.41 13.63 0.43
CA GLY A 74 -4.62 14.29 -0.04
C GLY A 74 -5.66 13.31 -0.61
N LYS A 75 -6.92 13.75 -0.66
CA LYS A 75 -8.03 12.97 -1.24
C LYS A 75 -7.80 12.59 -2.71
N GLU A 76 -7.15 13.47 -3.47
CA GLU A 76 -6.80 13.23 -4.88
C GLU A 76 -5.93 11.98 -5.03
N ILE A 77 -4.89 11.85 -4.20
CA ILE A 77 -4.04 10.66 -4.17
C ILE A 77 -4.84 9.39 -3.86
N TYR A 78 -5.75 9.45 -2.90
CA TYR A 78 -6.62 8.29 -2.61
C TYR A 78 -7.49 7.94 -3.81
N ASN A 79 -7.99 8.91 -4.57
CA ASN A 79 -8.76 8.67 -5.78
C ASN A 79 -7.90 8.06 -6.91
N ASP A 80 -6.68 8.56 -7.10
CA ASP A 80 -5.74 8.00 -8.08
C ASP A 80 -5.40 6.55 -7.75
N LEU A 81 -5.10 6.26 -6.48
CA LEU A 81 -4.87 4.89 -6.02
C LEU A 81 -6.10 3.99 -6.23
N ARG A 82 -7.32 4.49 -6.02
CA ARG A 82 -8.56 3.73 -6.31
C ARG A 82 -8.68 3.40 -7.80
N ASN A 83 -8.34 4.35 -8.67
CA ASN A 83 -8.37 4.14 -10.12
C ASN A 83 -7.31 3.12 -10.54
N GLU A 84 -6.10 3.20 -9.99
CA GLU A 84 -5.06 2.20 -10.21
C GLU A 84 -5.49 0.80 -9.75
N PHE A 85 -6.19 0.67 -8.61
CA PHE A 85 -6.71 -0.62 -8.16
C PHE A 85 -7.68 -1.23 -9.16
N LYS A 86 -8.63 -0.44 -9.69
CA LYS A 86 -9.62 -0.91 -10.68
C LYS A 86 -8.99 -1.25 -12.03
N ALA A 87 -7.95 -0.53 -12.43
CA ALA A 87 -7.23 -0.78 -13.68
C ALA A 87 -6.36 -2.05 -13.63
N ASN A 88 -6.08 -2.58 -12.43
CA ASN A 88 -5.23 -3.77 -12.19
C ASN A 88 -6.03 -4.93 -11.54
N GLU A 89 -7.35 -4.88 -11.67
CA GLU A 89 -8.29 -5.97 -11.36
C GLU A 89 -8.32 -6.97 -12.51
#